data_AF-A0A1A8DFB9-F1
#
_entry.id   AF-A0A1A8DFB9-F1
#
_cell.length_a   1.000
_cell.length_b   1.000
_cell.length_c   1.000
_cell.angle_alpha   90.00
_cell.angle_beta   90.00
_cell.angle_gamma   90.00
#
_symmetry.space_group_name_H-M   'P 1'
#
loop_
_entity.id
_entity.type
_entity.pdbx_description
1 polymer ?
#
loop_
_entity_poly.entity_id
_entity_poly.type
_entity_poly.pdbx_seq_one_letter_code
_entity_poly.pdbx_strand_id
1 'polypeptide(L)'
;LHLCTTLEKIQKSKLRPDKSKILGDFIESWRKFHSALHKENPQTTDSFYSAMRLIVPPFERERMAYGIKESMLAKLYIDVLGLPKNGPEANKLLNYRAPTTSQGEAGDFASMAYFVLKKRCASQGNLSIKEVNDFLDSVAINNASKQKDLVKKSLLHLITQSSALEQKWLIRMILKDMKLGVSKETVLQVFHPDAAELYN
;
A
#
# COMPACT_ATOMS: atom_id res chain seq x y z
N LEU A 1 8.15 -3.13 -12.35
CA LEU A 1 7.97 -3.26 -10.88
C LEU A 1 6.47 -3.38 -10.60
N HIS A 2 6.02 -4.49 -10.03
CA HIS A 2 4.61 -4.94 -10.04
C HIS A 2 4.02 -5.14 -8.64
N LEU A 3 4.54 -4.46 -7.60
CA LEU A 3 4.19 -4.75 -6.20
C LEU A 3 2.67 -4.79 -5.98
N CYS A 4 1.94 -3.75 -6.39
CA CYS A 4 0.48 -3.69 -6.26
C CYS A 4 -0.25 -4.82 -7.02
N THR A 5 0.26 -5.21 -8.19
CA THR A 5 -0.27 -6.36 -8.94
C THR A 5 0.01 -7.69 -8.22
N THR A 6 1.19 -7.87 -7.65
CA THR A 6 1.54 -9.04 -6.82
C THR A 6 0.64 -9.11 -5.60
N LEU A 7 0.48 -7.99 -4.87
CA LEU A 7 -0.40 -7.89 -3.71
C LEU A 7 -1.86 -8.20 -4.08
N GLU A 8 -2.33 -7.73 -5.24
CA GLU A 8 -3.66 -8.04 -5.76
C GLU A 8 -3.84 -9.53 -6.05
N LYS A 9 -2.83 -10.17 -6.66
CA LYS A 9 -2.82 -11.63 -6.90
C LYS A 9 -2.85 -12.40 -5.58
N ILE A 10 -2.01 -12.02 -4.61
CA ILE A 10 -1.98 -12.63 -3.27
C ILE A 10 -3.35 -12.49 -2.61
N GLN A 11 -3.95 -11.30 -2.61
CA GLN A 11 -5.24 -11.08 -1.98
C GLN A 11 -6.34 -11.97 -2.59
N LYS A 12 -6.38 -12.07 -3.93
CA LYS A 12 -7.38 -12.84 -4.67
C LYS A 12 -7.22 -14.35 -4.57
N SER A 13 -6.02 -14.86 -4.31
CA SER A 13 -5.80 -16.28 -4.09
C SER A 13 -6.54 -16.78 -2.86
N LYS A 14 -7.25 -17.90 -2.98
CA LYS A 14 -8.03 -18.50 -1.89
C LYS A 14 -7.16 -19.32 -0.94
N LEU A 15 -6.23 -20.11 -1.49
CA LEU A 15 -5.44 -21.05 -0.70
C LEU A 15 -4.15 -20.41 -0.19
N ARG A 16 -3.78 -20.71 1.06
CA ARG A 16 -2.55 -20.22 1.69
C ARG A 16 -1.27 -20.63 0.93
N PRO A 17 -1.14 -21.85 0.38
CA PRO A 17 0.00 -22.21 -0.46
C PRO A 17 0.16 -21.29 -1.69
N ASP A 18 -0.93 -20.96 -2.38
CA ASP A 18 -0.88 -20.08 -3.57
C ASP A 18 -0.40 -18.67 -3.20
N LYS A 19 -0.90 -18.13 -2.08
CA LYS A 19 -0.46 -16.84 -1.56
C LYS A 19 1.05 -16.82 -1.28
N SER A 20 1.54 -17.89 -0.64
CA SER A 20 2.95 -18.06 -0.29
C SER A 20 3.82 -18.20 -1.52
N LYS A 21 3.35 -18.97 -2.53
CA LYS A 21 4.04 -19.12 -3.81
C LYS A 21 4.17 -17.79 -4.55
N ILE A 22 3.09 -17.02 -4.69
CA ILE A 22 3.12 -15.72 -5.39
C ILE A 22 4.10 -14.76 -4.70
N LEU A 23 4.11 -14.76 -3.36
CA LEU A 23 5.07 -13.95 -2.59
C LEU A 23 6.51 -14.43 -2.81
N GLY A 24 6.75 -15.73 -2.76
CA GLY A 24 8.06 -16.34 -3.01
C GLY A 24 8.59 -16.02 -4.41
N ASP A 25 7.75 -16.16 -5.44
CA ASP A 25 8.10 -15.84 -6.84
C ASP A 25 8.50 -14.36 -6.98
N PHE A 26 7.81 -13.46 -6.28
CA PHE A 26 8.14 -12.03 -6.28
C PHE A 26 9.48 -11.74 -5.59
N ILE A 27 9.73 -12.35 -4.43
CA ILE A 27 11.00 -12.22 -3.70
C ILE A 27 12.16 -12.77 -4.53
N GLU A 28 11.97 -13.93 -5.16
CA GLU A 28 12.98 -14.57 -5.99
C GLU A 28 13.31 -13.75 -7.24
N SER A 29 12.28 -13.17 -7.89
CA SER A 29 12.50 -12.24 -8.99
C SER A 29 13.27 -11.00 -8.55
N TRP A 30 13.02 -10.49 -7.34
CA TRP A 30 13.76 -9.37 -6.79
C TRP A 30 15.22 -9.74 -6.50
N ARG A 31 15.49 -10.93 -5.92
CA ARG A 31 16.85 -11.44 -5.67
C ARG A 31 17.66 -11.54 -6.94
N LYS A 32 17.08 -12.10 -8.02
CA LYS A 32 17.75 -12.21 -9.33
C LYS A 32 18.13 -10.82 -9.88
N PHE A 33 17.23 -9.85 -9.77
CA PHE A 33 17.51 -8.48 -10.20
C PHE A 33 18.56 -7.81 -9.32
N HIS A 34 18.48 -7.97 -8.00
CA HIS A 34 19.46 -7.44 -7.04
C HIS A 34 20.87 -7.98 -7.31
N SER A 35 21.02 -9.29 -7.48
CA SER A 35 22.31 -9.91 -7.81
C SER A 35 22.88 -9.40 -9.14
N ALA A 36 22.04 -9.17 -10.15
CA ALA A 36 22.48 -8.63 -11.43
C ALA A 36 22.87 -7.15 -11.33
N LEU A 37 22.11 -6.34 -10.59
CA LEU A 37 22.33 -4.91 -10.42
C LEU A 37 23.62 -4.63 -9.63
N HIS A 38 23.90 -5.42 -8.60
CA HIS A 38 25.01 -5.20 -7.67
C HIS A 38 26.19 -6.16 -7.91
N LYS A 39 26.29 -6.76 -9.09
CA LYS A 39 27.36 -7.71 -9.44
C LYS A 39 28.77 -7.17 -9.14
N GLU A 40 28.99 -5.88 -9.39
CA GLU A 40 30.28 -5.19 -9.19
C GLU A 40 30.40 -4.52 -7.81
N ASN A 41 29.37 -4.65 -6.94
CA ASN A 41 29.35 -4.07 -5.60
C ASN A 41 28.87 -5.12 -4.56
N PRO A 42 29.73 -6.09 -4.19
CA PRO A 42 29.35 -7.14 -3.24
C PRO A 42 29.09 -6.62 -1.82
N GLN A 43 29.51 -5.40 -1.50
CA GLN A 43 29.29 -4.74 -0.19
C GLN A 43 28.09 -3.81 -0.19
N THR A 44 27.18 -3.95 -1.17
CA THR A 44 25.95 -3.16 -1.22
C THR A 44 25.10 -3.35 0.05
N THR A 45 24.55 -2.26 0.55
CA THR A 45 23.56 -2.29 1.65
C THR A 45 22.12 -2.36 1.12
N ASP A 46 21.94 -2.37 -0.21
CA ASP A 46 20.61 -2.51 -0.81
C ASP A 46 19.99 -3.86 -0.44
N SER A 47 18.72 -3.85 -0.07
CA SER A 47 18.03 -5.01 0.46
C SER A 47 16.54 -4.98 0.12
N PHE A 48 15.86 -6.09 0.38
CA PHE A 48 14.41 -6.19 0.17
C PHE A 48 13.59 -5.34 1.15
N TYR A 49 14.24 -4.64 2.09
CA TYR A 49 13.61 -3.82 3.12
C TYR A 49 12.58 -2.83 2.56
N SER A 50 12.92 -2.13 1.47
CA SER A 50 12.04 -1.14 0.83
C SER A 50 10.70 -1.73 0.37
N ALA A 51 10.66 -3.00 -0.03
CA ALA A 51 9.43 -3.71 -0.34
C ALA A 51 8.80 -4.35 0.90
N MET A 52 9.60 -4.97 1.77
CA MET A 52 9.15 -5.66 2.97
C MET A 52 8.34 -4.74 3.90
N ARG A 53 8.80 -3.50 4.14
CA ARG A 53 8.09 -2.52 4.98
C ARG A 53 6.72 -2.10 4.43
N LEU A 54 6.52 -2.23 3.12
CA LEU A 54 5.22 -1.98 2.47
C LEU A 54 4.32 -3.22 2.47
N ILE A 55 4.89 -4.42 2.33
CA ILE A 55 4.14 -5.69 2.36
C ILE A 55 3.62 -5.99 3.76
N VAL A 56 4.43 -5.70 4.79
CA VAL A 56 4.09 -5.94 6.19
C VAL A 56 4.26 -4.64 6.99
N PRO A 57 3.30 -3.71 6.93
CA PRO A 57 3.37 -2.44 7.66
C PRO A 57 3.60 -2.57 9.18
N PRO A 58 3.22 -3.67 9.88
CA PRO A 58 3.62 -3.87 11.27
C PRO A 58 5.13 -3.97 11.52
N PHE A 59 5.95 -4.24 10.50
CA PHE A 59 7.42 -4.20 10.60
C PHE A 59 7.98 -2.78 10.53
N GLU A 60 7.17 -1.79 10.14
CA GLU A 60 7.57 -0.39 10.07
C GLU A 60 7.81 0.20 11.46
N ARG A 61 9.08 0.42 11.79
CA ARG A 61 9.54 1.07 13.04
C ARG A 61 10.31 2.37 12.80
N GLU A 62 10.74 2.64 11.57
CA GLU A 62 11.55 3.80 11.21
C GLU A 62 10.68 5.05 11.00
N ARG A 63 9.53 4.89 10.35
CA ARG A 63 8.56 5.97 10.17
C ARG A 63 7.69 6.15 11.40
N MET A 64 7.61 7.41 11.86
CA MET A 64 6.58 7.87 12.79
C MET A 64 5.18 7.70 12.18
N ALA A 65 4.15 7.87 13.01
CA ALA A 65 2.77 7.77 12.55
C ALA A 65 2.48 8.78 11.42
N TYR A 66 1.71 8.35 10.41
CA TYR A 66 1.32 9.22 9.29
C TYR A 66 0.26 10.27 9.65
N GLY A 67 -0.50 10.06 10.75
CA GLY A 67 -1.57 10.98 11.15
C GLY A 67 -2.77 10.99 10.19
N ILE A 68 -2.87 10.00 9.30
CA ILE A 68 -3.93 9.88 8.29
C ILE A 68 -4.99 8.89 8.77
N LYS A 69 -6.26 9.25 8.59
CA LYS A 69 -7.44 8.40 8.85
C LYS A 69 -8.31 8.33 7.60
N GLU A 70 -9.18 7.35 7.53
CA GLU A 70 -10.13 7.15 6.42
C GLU A 70 -10.99 8.39 6.17
N SER A 71 -11.42 9.08 7.23
CA SER A 71 -12.21 10.32 7.11
C SER A 71 -11.45 11.47 6.45
N MET A 72 -10.12 11.53 6.61
CA MET A 72 -9.28 12.51 5.92
C MET A 72 -9.13 12.14 4.45
N LEU A 73 -8.87 10.86 4.16
CA LEU A 73 -8.76 10.35 2.79
C LEU A 73 -10.08 10.52 2.02
N ALA A 74 -11.23 10.24 2.65
CA ALA A 74 -12.55 10.42 2.05
C ALA A 74 -12.78 11.86 1.59
N LYS A 75 -12.50 12.84 2.46
CA LYS A 75 -12.63 14.27 2.12
C LYS A 75 -11.67 14.66 1.00
N LEU A 76 -10.42 14.22 1.07
CA LEU A 76 -9.44 14.50 0.02
C LEU A 76 -9.87 13.92 -1.33
N TYR A 77 -10.37 12.68 -1.37
CA TYR A 77 -10.87 12.08 -2.60
C TYR A 77 -12.09 12.81 -3.17
N ILE A 78 -13.02 13.24 -2.32
CA ILE A 78 -14.18 14.03 -2.75
C ILE A 78 -13.74 15.34 -3.39
N ASP A 79 -12.80 16.05 -2.76
CA ASP A 79 -12.31 17.34 -3.24
C ASP A 79 -11.53 17.18 -4.55
N VAL A 80 -10.61 16.21 -4.63
CA VAL A 80 -9.73 16.00 -5.80
C VAL A 80 -10.48 15.49 -7.02
N LEU A 81 -11.47 14.62 -6.82
CA LEU A 81 -12.27 14.07 -7.91
C LEU A 81 -13.47 14.96 -8.28
N GLY A 82 -13.67 16.08 -7.58
CA GLY A 82 -14.82 16.97 -7.78
C GLY A 82 -16.16 16.27 -7.55
N LEU A 83 -16.24 15.33 -6.61
CA LEU A 83 -17.48 14.58 -6.36
C LEU A 83 -18.53 15.51 -5.75
N PRO A 84 -19.80 15.45 -6.19
CA PRO A 84 -20.88 16.17 -5.51
C PRO A 84 -20.95 15.72 -4.04
N LYS A 85 -20.90 16.68 -3.09
CA LYS A 85 -20.81 16.38 -1.64
C LYS A 85 -21.93 15.46 -1.14
N ASN A 86 -23.13 15.59 -1.72
CA ASN A 86 -24.31 14.77 -1.40
C ASN A 86 -24.53 13.63 -2.41
N GLY A 87 -23.58 13.40 -3.31
CA GLY A 87 -23.64 12.37 -4.34
C GLY A 87 -23.40 10.96 -3.80
N PRO A 88 -23.81 9.93 -4.54
CA PRO A 88 -23.71 8.54 -4.09
C PRO A 88 -22.28 8.09 -3.80
N GLU A 89 -21.29 8.57 -4.55
CA GLU A 89 -19.88 8.19 -4.37
C GLU A 89 -19.23 8.91 -3.19
N ALA A 90 -19.55 10.19 -2.97
CA ALA A 90 -19.11 10.92 -1.78
C ALA A 90 -19.68 10.28 -0.51
N ASN A 91 -20.98 9.95 -0.52
CA ASN A 91 -21.63 9.24 0.59
C ASN A 91 -21.00 7.86 0.83
N LYS A 92 -20.64 7.11 -0.22
CA LYS A 92 -19.93 5.83 -0.09
C LYS A 92 -18.57 5.97 0.59
N LEU A 93 -17.78 7.00 0.24
CA LEU A 93 -16.48 7.24 0.85
C LEU A 93 -16.61 7.68 2.32
N LEU A 94 -17.55 8.58 2.62
CA LEU A 94 -17.76 9.10 3.98
C LEU A 94 -18.36 8.04 4.91
N ASN A 95 -19.27 7.22 4.41
CA ASN A 95 -20.00 6.21 5.17
C ASN A 95 -19.56 4.79 4.81
N TYR A 96 -18.26 4.57 4.65
CA TYR A 96 -17.71 3.29 4.17
C TYR A 96 -18.02 2.06 5.06
N ARG A 97 -18.46 2.29 6.30
CA ARG A 97 -18.89 1.24 7.24
C ARG A 97 -20.38 0.94 7.17
N ALA A 98 -21.17 1.74 6.46
CA ALA A 98 -22.60 1.50 6.33
C ALA A 98 -22.84 0.16 5.61
N PRO A 99 -23.86 -0.62 6.02
CA PRO A 99 -24.21 -1.86 5.34
C PRO A 99 -24.47 -1.62 3.85
N THR A 100 -23.76 -2.36 2.99
CA THR A 100 -23.95 -2.35 1.54
C THR A 100 -24.71 -3.59 1.11
N THR A 101 -25.48 -3.49 0.02
CA THR A 101 -26.16 -4.64 -0.59
C THR A 101 -25.17 -5.68 -1.15
N SER A 102 -23.93 -5.27 -1.47
CA SER A 102 -22.81 -6.17 -1.75
C SER A 102 -22.25 -6.75 -0.46
N GLN A 103 -22.46 -8.05 -0.23
CA GLN A 103 -21.86 -8.79 0.88
C GLN A 103 -20.32 -8.74 0.77
N GLY A 104 -19.65 -8.29 1.83
CA GLY A 104 -18.18 -8.39 1.99
C GLY A 104 -17.36 -7.12 1.74
N GLU A 105 -17.97 -6.00 1.30
CA GLU A 105 -17.25 -4.74 1.03
C GLU A 105 -17.42 -3.68 2.12
N ALA A 106 -18.48 -3.78 2.93
CA ALA A 106 -18.72 -2.86 4.04
C ALA A 106 -17.56 -2.91 5.05
N GLY A 107 -17.00 -1.74 5.37
CA GLY A 107 -15.89 -1.61 6.30
C GLY A 107 -14.48 -1.75 5.69
N ASP A 108 -14.32 -1.97 4.38
CA ASP A 108 -13.03 -1.86 3.69
C ASP A 108 -12.93 -0.56 2.87
N PHE A 109 -12.41 0.49 3.51
CA PHE A 109 -12.26 1.80 2.89
C PHE A 109 -11.42 1.75 1.61
N ALA A 110 -10.33 0.97 1.58
CA ALA A 110 -9.44 0.89 0.41
C ALA A 110 -10.15 0.28 -0.80
N SER A 111 -10.94 -0.77 -0.59
CA SER A 111 -11.75 -1.39 -1.65
C SER A 111 -12.85 -0.44 -2.13
N MET A 112 -13.53 0.27 -1.23
CA MET A 112 -14.53 1.27 -1.62
C MET A 112 -13.91 2.43 -2.43
N ALA A 113 -12.76 2.94 -2.01
CA ALA A 113 -12.02 3.96 -2.75
C ALA A 113 -11.66 3.47 -4.17
N TYR A 114 -11.15 2.23 -4.30
CA TYR A 114 -10.85 1.62 -5.60
C TYR A 114 -12.06 1.64 -6.55
N PHE A 115 -13.27 1.31 -6.07
CA PHE A 115 -14.47 1.31 -6.91
C PHE A 115 -14.88 2.70 -7.41
N VAL A 116 -14.63 3.74 -6.62
CA VAL A 116 -14.87 5.14 -7.03
C VAL A 116 -13.79 5.61 -8.01
N LEU A 117 -12.54 5.20 -7.79
CA LEU A 117 -11.36 5.63 -8.55
C LEU A 117 -11.23 4.94 -9.91
N LYS A 118 -11.59 3.66 -10.04
CA LYS A 118 -11.38 2.88 -11.27
C LYS A 118 -12.04 3.46 -12.52
N LYS A 119 -13.04 4.33 -12.34
CA LYS A 119 -13.74 5.03 -13.43
C LYS A 119 -13.09 6.36 -13.84
N ARG A 120 -12.12 6.86 -13.07
CA ARG A 120 -11.62 8.24 -13.14
C ARG A 120 -10.10 8.36 -13.22
N CYS A 121 -9.36 7.37 -12.72
CA CYS A 121 -7.90 7.41 -12.70
C CYS A 121 -7.30 6.84 -13.98
N ALA A 122 -6.07 7.25 -14.29
CA ALA A 122 -5.27 6.67 -15.36
C ALA A 122 -5.12 5.14 -15.20
N SER A 123 -5.00 4.46 -16.33
CA SER A 123 -4.85 3.00 -16.38
C SER A 123 -3.53 2.51 -15.78
N GLN A 124 -2.50 3.36 -15.74
CA GLN A 124 -1.18 3.03 -15.27
C GLN A 124 -0.60 4.19 -14.45
N GLY A 125 -0.01 3.87 -13.29
CA GLY A 125 0.79 4.83 -12.52
C GLY A 125 2.27 4.71 -12.85
N ASN A 126 3.03 5.68 -12.36
CA ASN A 126 4.44 5.86 -12.71
C ASN A 126 5.39 5.76 -11.51
N LEU A 127 4.89 5.40 -10.32
CA LEU A 127 5.68 5.43 -9.09
C LEU A 127 6.46 4.12 -8.88
N SER A 128 7.76 4.26 -8.63
CA SER A 128 8.63 3.21 -8.12
C SER A 128 8.40 2.95 -6.62
N ILE A 129 8.84 1.79 -6.12
CA ILE A 129 8.83 1.50 -4.68
C ILE A 129 9.65 2.55 -3.91
N LYS A 130 10.72 3.08 -4.49
CA LYS A 130 11.53 4.13 -3.86
C LYS A 130 10.71 5.41 -3.70
N GLU A 131 10.06 5.88 -4.75
CA GLU A 131 9.25 7.11 -4.70
C GLU A 131 8.06 6.98 -3.74
N VAL A 132 7.43 5.79 -3.67
CA VAL A 132 6.40 5.51 -2.66
C VAL A 132 6.96 5.61 -1.25
N ASN A 133 8.16 5.06 -1.01
CA ASN A 133 8.81 5.15 0.30
C ASN A 133 9.17 6.60 0.64
N ASP A 134 9.85 7.32 -0.26
CA ASP A 134 10.21 8.74 -0.07
C ASP A 134 8.97 9.60 0.26
N PHE A 135 7.85 9.32 -0.41
CA PHE A 135 6.57 9.95 -0.11
C PHE A 135 6.08 9.65 1.31
N LEU A 136 6.08 8.37 1.72
CA LEU A 136 5.64 7.98 3.06
C LEU A 136 6.55 8.56 4.15
N ASP A 137 7.85 8.66 3.89
CA ASP A 137 8.82 9.35 4.74
C ASP A 137 8.44 10.84 4.90
N SER A 138 8.16 11.52 3.79
CA SER A 138 7.70 12.92 3.81
C SER A 138 6.42 13.10 4.62
N VAL A 139 5.43 12.21 4.46
CA VAL A 139 4.18 12.25 5.24
C VAL A 139 4.44 12.07 6.74
N ALA A 140 5.25 11.09 7.12
CA ALA A 140 5.59 10.84 8.52
C ALA A 140 6.31 12.04 9.16
N ILE A 141 7.30 12.61 8.46
CA ILE A 141 8.05 13.80 8.91
C ILE A 141 7.12 15.01 9.06
N ASN A 142 6.30 15.30 8.04
CA ASN A 142 5.40 16.45 8.07
C ASN A 142 4.31 16.31 9.14
N ASN A 143 3.81 15.09 9.39
CA ASN A 143 2.89 14.85 10.49
C ASN A 143 3.56 15.09 11.86
N ALA A 144 4.78 14.59 12.07
CA ALA A 144 5.53 14.81 13.30
C ALA A 144 5.79 16.31 13.55
N SER A 145 6.07 17.06 12.48
CA SER A 145 6.24 18.52 12.49
C SER A 145 4.92 19.32 12.51
N LYS A 146 3.76 18.67 12.62
CA LYS A 146 2.41 19.27 12.63
C LYS A 146 2.06 20.10 11.38
N GLN A 147 2.72 19.83 10.24
CA GLN A 147 2.52 20.52 8.97
C GLN A 147 1.42 19.86 8.13
N LYS A 148 0.16 19.99 8.58
CA LYS A 148 -1.00 19.30 7.97
C LYS A 148 -1.21 19.64 6.48
N ASP A 149 -0.91 20.85 6.06
CA ASP A 149 -1.08 21.26 4.66
C ASP A 149 -0.05 20.60 3.73
N LEU A 150 1.17 20.37 4.21
CA LEU A 150 2.16 19.58 3.46
C LEU A 150 1.75 18.11 3.36
N VAL A 151 1.21 17.52 4.43
CA VAL A 151 0.66 16.15 4.37
C VAL A 151 -0.42 16.04 3.29
N LYS A 152 -1.36 17.00 3.23
CA LYS A 152 -2.39 17.04 2.19
C LYS A 152 -1.80 17.21 0.79
N LYS A 153 -0.82 18.09 0.62
CA LYS A 153 -0.14 18.32 -0.66
C LYS A 153 0.59 17.06 -1.15
N SER A 154 1.30 16.37 -0.25
CA SER A 154 1.95 15.11 -0.59
C SER A 154 0.90 14.06 -1.00
N LEU A 155 -0.19 13.91 -0.24
CA LEU A 155 -1.24 12.94 -0.56
C LEU A 155 -1.89 13.23 -1.92
N LEU A 156 -2.15 14.50 -2.21
CA LEU A 156 -2.65 14.94 -3.51
C LEU A 156 -1.72 14.51 -4.64
N HIS A 157 -0.41 14.76 -4.48
CA HIS A 157 0.59 14.34 -5.47
C HIS A 157 0.49 12.83 -5.73
N LEU A 158 0.48 12.01 -4.68
CA LEU A 158 0.38 10.56 -4.81
C LEU A 158 -0.92 10.10 -5.50
N ILE A 159 -2.06 10.69 -5.13
CA ILE A 159 -3.37 10.37 -5.75
C ILE A 159 -3.35 10.67 -7.25
N THR A 160 -2.72 11.77 -7.67
CA THR A 160 -2.69 12.17 -9.08
C THR A 160 -1.70 11.40 -9.94
N GLN A 161 -0.70 10.75 -9.34
CA GLN A 161 0.37 10.02 -10.06
C GLN A 161 0.24 8.49 -10.01
N SER A 162 -0.84 7.98 -9.41
CA SER A 162 -1.06 6.54 -9.19
C SER A 162 -2.34 6.05 -9.87
N SER A 163 -2.30 4.84 -10.43
CA SER A 163 -3.51 4.14 -10.88
C SER A 163 -4.46 3.84 -9.72
N ALA A 164 -5.72 3.53 -10.03
CA ALA A 164 -6.71 3.15 -9.01
C ALA A 164 -6.23 1.94 -8.17
N LEU A 165 -5.57 0.96 -8.80
CA LEU A 165 -5.05 -0.21 -8.12
C LEU A 165 -3.91 0.15 -7.16
N GLU A 166 -2.97 1.00 -7.57
CA GLU A 166 -1.90 1.46 -6.69
C GLU A 166 -2.46 2.26 -5.53
N GLN A 167 -3.42 3.15 -5.77
CA GLN A 167 -4.07 3.91 -4.71
C GLN A 167 -4.77 3.01 -3.67
N LYS A 168 -5.43 1.93 -4.11
CA LYS A 168 -6.00 0.92 -3.20
C LYS A 168 -4.92 0.39 -2.23
N TRP A 169 -3.77 0.01 -2.75
CA TRP A 169 -2.68 -0.55 -1.96
C TRP A 169 -1.96 0.50 -1.11
N LEU A 170 -1.81 1.72 -1.61
CA LEU A 170 -1.23 2.84 -0.87
C LEU A 170 -2.07 3.21 0.34
N ILE A 171 -3.41 3.26 0.19
CA ILE A 171 -4.33 3.44 1.32
C ILE A 171 -4.09 2.37 2.38
N ARG A 172 -3.94 1.10 1.99
CA ARG A 172 -3.68 0.00 2.93
C ARG A 172 -2.33 0.10 3.62
N MET A 173 -1.28 0.52 2.90
CA MET A 173 0.04 0.78 3.48
C MET A 173 -0.01 1.92 4.51
N ILE A 174 -0.73 3.01 4.19
CA ILE A 174 -0.92 4.16 5.09
C ILE A 174 -1.72 3.77 6.33
N LEU A 175 -2.83 3.04 6.16
CA LEU A 175 -3.68 2.58 7.26
C LEU A 175 -3.08 1.39 8.03
N LYS A 176 -1.97 0.83 7.54
CA LYS A 176 -1.29 -0.36 8.06
C LYS A 176 -2.20 -1.60 8.13
N ASP A 177 -3.17 -1.72 7.24
CA ASP A 177 -4.08 -2.87 7.12
C ASP A 177 -4.11 -3.41 5.68
N MET A 178 -3.24 -4.39 5.41
CA MET A 178 -3.02 -4.91 4.06
C MET A 178 -4.08 -5.91 3.58
N LYS A 179 -4.82 -6.55 4.50
CA LYS A 179 -5.85 -7.57 4.19
C LYS A 179 -5.40 -8.66 3.20
N LEU A 180 -4.13 -9.11 3.27
CA LEU A 180 -3.58 -10.12 2.36
C LEU A 180 -4.05 -11.55 2.66
N GLY A 181 -4.50 -11.81 3.89
CA GLY A 181 -4.75 -13.18 4.36
C GLY A 181 -3.46 -13.99 4.52
N VAL A 182 -2.34 -13.30 4.76
CA VAL A 182 -1.01 -13.87 5.02
C VAL A 182 -0.52 -13.26 6.32
N SER A 183 -0.08 -14.09 7.28
CA SER A 183 0.45 -13.60 8.55
C SER A 183 1.88 -13.08 8.40
N LYS A 184 2.33 -12.22 9.33
CA LYS A 184 3.71 -11.71 9.34
C LYS A 184 4.74 -12.84 9.44
N GLU A 185 4.41 -13.90 10.19
CA GLU A 185 5.24 -15.10 10.35
C GLU A 185 5.36 -15.86 9.03
N THR A 186 4.26 -15.95 8.27
CA THR A 186 4.29 -16.60 6.94
C THR A 186 5.18 -15.81 5.98
N VAL A 187 5.11 -14.48 6.02
CA VAL A 187 5.99 -13.64 5.18
C VAL A 187 7.45 -13.85 5.53
N LEU A 188 7.81 -13.91 6.82
CA LEU A 188 9.18 -14.20 7.26
C LEU A 188 9.64 -15.59 6.82
N GLN A 189 8.82 -16.62 7.02
CA GLN A 189 9.13 -18.00 6.57
C GLN A 189 9.35 -18.10 5.05
N VAL A 190 8.55 -17.39 4.25
CA VAL A 190 8.73 -17.34 2.79
C VAL A 190 9.99 -16.55 2.43
N PHE A 191 10.35 -15.53 3.21
CA PHE A 191 11.54 -14.72 2.97
C PHE A 191 12.82 -15.51 3.27
N HIS A 192 12.96 -16.09 4.46
CA HIS A 192 14.13 -16.88 4.85
C HIS A 192 13.77 -17.83 6.01
N PRO A 193 14.32 -19.06 6.08
CA PRO A 193 14.07 -19.97 7.20
C PRO A 193 14.33 -19.31 8.57
N ASP A 194 15.43 -18.55 8.67
CA ASP A 194 15.86 -17.92 9.93
C ASP A 194 15.26 -16.52 10.17
N ALA A 195 14.46 -15.98 9.24
CA ALA A 195 13.96 -14.60 9.36
C ALA A 195 13.04 -14.39 10.56
N ALA A 196 12.30 -15.43 10.98
CA ALA A 196 11.44 -15.35 12.15
C ALA A 196 12.27 -15.24 13.44
N GLU A 197 13.36 -16.00 13.55
CA GLU A 197 14.26 -15.95 14.69
C GLU A 197 14.98 -14.62 14.77
N LEU A 198 15.54 -14.14 13.66
CA LEU A 198 16.26 -12.86 13.62
C LEU A 198 15.38 -11.63 13.93
N TYR A 199 14.07 -11.70 13.66
CA TYR A 199 13.14 -10.60 13.91
C TYR A 199 12.69 -10.51 15.39
N ASN A 200 12.72 -11.62 16.12
CA ASN A 200 12.24 -11.71 17.50
C ASN A 200 13.31 -11.29 18.51
#